data_AF-A0A0C3HFT3-F1
#
_entry.id   AF-A0A0C3HFT3-F1
#
_cell.length_a   1.000
_cell.length_b   1.000
_cell.length_c   1.000
_cell.angle_alpha   90.00
_cell.angle_beta   90.00
_cell.angle_gamma   90.00
#
_symmetry.space_group_name_H-M   'P 1'
#
loop_
_entity.id
_entity.type
_entity.pdbx_description
1 polymer ?
#
loop_
_entity_poly.entity_id
_entity_poly.type
_entity_poly.pdbx_seq_one_letter_code
_entity_poly.pdbx_strand_id
1 'polypeptide(L)'
;MPRSATDATRFTSVTPHATAKGHPPGSGTWAIPGRKSGPSGETPQEKVRRLRAAADAAKLGQISTFDKLVIRGRVWADRAHRFTTLTVVGATFIAGCVTVYASGDMIIYNRRKRAEFNAEQKARYEAAIHTATVAIKSGTATEAQIEFMERDKAKQAHMAALANRKSIFKKGSEWLFSGLKKEEQAEVGGGPEALNGIGNSLNRIAKEEATGLKDKAKEAFSSEKKRQVGGPLDQLGTSAETAMDSSKSGGWMSFITRRS
;
A
#
# COMPACT_ATOMS: atom_id res chain seq x y z
N MET A 1 18.68 40.13 -54.18
CA MET A 1 18.40 40.38 -52.74
C MET A 1 18.51 39.04 -52.01
N PRO A 2 19.37 38.91 -50.99
CA PRO A 2 19.44 37.68 -50.20
C PRO A 2 18.19 37.58 -49.32
N ARG A 3 17.50 36.45 -49.36
CA ARG A 3 16.29 36.20 -48.55
C ARG A 3 16.72 35.85 -47.12
N SER A 4 16.24 36.60 -46.14
CA SER A 4 16.59 36.43 -44.71
C SER A 4 16.07 35.10 -44.16
N ALA A 5 16.88 34.43 -43.33
CA ALA A 5 16.61 33.12 -42.73
C ALA A 5 15.35 33.08 -41.83
N THR A 6 14.80 34.23 -41.46
CA THR A 6 13.58 34.36 -40.66
C THR A 6 12.31 33.96 -41.43
N ASP A 7 12.36 33.89 -42.76
CA ASP A 7 11.19 33.53 -43.59
C ASP A 7 10.92 32.00 -43.64
N ALA A 8 11.89 31.17 -43.24
CA ALA A 8 11.82 29.72 -43.42
C ALA A 8 10.94 28.97 -42.39
N THR A 9 10.54 29.61 -41.28
CA THR A 9 9.87 28.90 -40.17
C THR A 9 8.49 29.42 -39.82
N ARG A 10 7.99 30.47 -40.48
CA ARG A 10 6.75 31.12 -40.01
C ARG A 10 5.45 30.54 -40.57
N PHE A 11 5.48 29.77 -41.66
CA PHE A 11 4.26 29.15 -42.19
C PHE A 11 4.54 27.84 -42.96
N THR A 12 4.95 26.78 -42.26
CA THR A 12 4.68 25.43 -42.78
C THR A 12 3.28 25.06 -42.35
N SER A 13 2.29 25.30 -43.22
CA SER A 13 0.93 24.82 -43.03
C SER A 13 0.95 23.32 -42.79
N VAL A 14 0.54 22.89 -41.59
CA VAL A 14 0.40 21.45 -41.24
C VAL A 14 -0.89 20.87 -41.83
N THR A 15 -1.56 21.60 -42.73
CA THR A 15 -2.72 21.11 -43.46
C THR A 15 -2.24 20.18 -44.55
N PRO A 16 -2.61 18.88 -44.56
CA PRO A 16 -2.26 18.01 -45.67
C PRO A 16 -2.90 18.57 -46.94
N HIS A 17 -2.08 19.13 -47.84
CA HIS A 17 -2.54 19.55 -49.16
C HIS A 17 -2.95 18.28 -49.93
N ALA A 18 -4.25 18.12 -50.16
CA ALA A 18 -4.78 17.13 -51.07
C ALA A 18 -4.30 17.48 -52.49
N THR A 19 -3.32 16.75 -52.99
CA THR A 19 -2.83 16.88 -54.37
C THR A 19 -3.83 16.26 -55.34
N ALA A 20 -4.99 16.91 -55.52
CA ALA A 20 -5.81 16.64 -56.69
C ALA A 20 -5.11 17.24 -57.91
N LYS A 21 -4.52 16.38 -58.74
CA LYS A 21 -3.88 16.74 -60.01
C LYS A 21 -4.92 17.44 -60.89
N GLY A 22 -4.79 18.75 -61.05
CA GLY A 22 -5.69 19.56 -61.88
C GLY A 22 -5.71 19.03 -63.31
N HIS A 23 -6.91 18.79 -63.83
CA HIS A 23 -7.12 18.36 -65.22
C HIS A 23 -6.94 19.55 -66.16
N PRO A 24 -6.31 19.36 -67.34
CA PRO A 24 -6.23 20.41 -68.35
C PRO A 24 -7.63 20.76 -68.87
N PRO A 25 -7.90 22.02 -69.25
CA PRO A 25 -9.19 22.40 -69.79
C PRO A 25 -9.25 21.95 -71.25
N GLY A 26 -9.85 20.79 -71.49
CA GLY A 26 -10.09 20.32 -72.85
C GLY A 26 -10.38 18.83 -72.89
N SER A 27 -11.60 18.48 -73.30
CA SER A 27 -11.98 17.19 -73.85
C SER A 27 -11.69 15.95 -72.97
N GLY A 28 -12.69 15.54 -72.20
CA GLY A 28 -12.74 14.19 -71.66
C GLY A 28 -13.87 14.03 -70.65
N THR A 29 -14.90 13.30 -71.04
CA THR A 29 -16.03 12.90 -70.19
C THR A 29 -15.49 12.20 -68.93
N TRP A 30 -15.38 12.95 -67.83
CA TRP A 30 -15.11 12.37 -66.51
C TRP A 30 -16.34 11.54 -66.14
N ALA A 31 -16.23 10.23 -66.33
CA ALA A 31 -17.15 9.28 -65.74
C ALA A 31 -17.02 9.39 -64.22
N ILE A 32 -17.79 10.30 -63.63
CA ILE A 32 -18.09 10.30 -62.20
C ILE A 32 -18.61 8.88 -61.92
N PRO A 33 -17.95 8.08 -61.06
CA PRO A 33 -18.44 6.74 -60.75
C PRO A 33 -19.88 6.89 -60.31
N GLY A 34 -20.79 6.25 -61.07
CA GLY A 34 -22.21 6.53 -61.05
C GLY A 34 -22.72 6.64 -59.62
N ARG A 35 -23.24 7.82 -59.27
CA ARG A 35 -24.01 8.02 -58.05
C ARG A 35 -25.20 7.07 -58.14
N LYS A 36 -25.10 5.88 -57.54
CA LYS A 36 -26.24 4.99 -57.39
C LYS A 36 -27.31 5.80 -56.65
N SER A 37 -28.39 6.16 -57.35
CA SER A 37 -29.52 6.86 -56.76
C SER A 37 -30.01 6.01 -55.60
N GLY A 38 -29.96 6.57 -54.39
CA GLY A 38 -30.51 5.90 -53.23
C GLY A 38 -32.01 5.70 -53.38
N PRO A 39 -32.62 4.79 -52.60
CA PRO A 39 -34.07 4.60 -52.58
C PRO A 39 -34.79 5.94 -52.37
N SER A 40 -35.90 6.16 -53.09
CA SER A 40 -36.65 7.42 -53.05
C SER A 40 -37.36 7.60 -51.72
N GLY A 41 -37.13 8.74 -51.04
CA GLY A 41 -37.77 9.12 -49.78
C GLY A 41 -36.86 9.18 -48.54
N GLU A 42 -35.57 8.87 -48.67
CA GLU A 42 -34.58 8.91 -47.57
C GLU A 42 -34.34 10.34 -47.05
N THR A 43 -34.29 10.52 -45.72
CA THR A 43 -33.95 11.82 -45.13
C THR A 43 -32.50 12.21 -45.45
N PRO A 44 -32.15 13.51 -45.54
CA PRO A 44 -30.77 13.92 -45.84
C PRO A 44 -29.73 13.34 -44.85
N GLN A 45 -30.11 13.20 -43.58
CA GLN A 45 -29.25 12.63 -42.53
C GLN A 45 -29.03 11.13 -42.72
N GLU A 46 -30.08 10.40 -43.08
CA GLU A 46 -30.03 8.96 -43.32
C GLU A 46 -29.19 8.65 -44.57
N LYS A 47 -29.30 9.47 -45.62
CA LYS A 47 -28.46 9.39 -46.81
C LYS A 47 -26.98 9.53 -46.49
N VAL A 48 -26.62 10.48 -45.64
CA VAL A 48 -25.23 10.65 -45.20
C VAL A 48 -24.76 9.46 -44.38
N ARG A 49 -25.61 8.92 -43.49
CA ARG A 49 -25.30 7.72 -42.70
C ARG A 49 -25.05 6.50 -43.60
N ARG A 50 -25.90 6.29 -44.60
CA ARG A 50 -25.74 5.22 -45.58
C ARG A 50 -24.51 5.41 -46.44
N LEU A 51 -24.24 6.62 -46.92
CA LEU A 51 -23.03 6.91 -47.71
C LEU A 51 -21.76 6.72 -46.88
N ARG A 52 -21.76 7.11 -45.60
CA ARG A 52 -20.66 6.84 -44.67
C ARG A 52 -20.51 5.33 -44.44
N ALA A 53 -21.60 4.62 -44.15
CA ALA A 53 -21.58 3.17 -43.99
C ALA A 53 -21.11 2.43 -45.25
N ALA A 54 -21.50 2.89 -46.44
CA ALA A 54 -21.07 2.33 -47.73
C ALA A 54 -19.59 2.64 -48.02
N ALA A 55 -19.13 3.84 -47.68
CA ALA A 55 -17.72 4.21 -47.79
C ALA A 55 -16.85 3.40 -46.81
N ASP A 56 -17.32 3.21 -45.57
CA ASP A 56 -16.64 2.39 -44.56
C ASP A 56 -16.67 0.91 -44.95
N ALA A 57 -17.77 0.41 -45.50
CA ALA A 57 -17.86 -0.95 -46.06
C ALA A 57 -16.92 -1.15 -47.26
N ALA A 58 -16.78 -0.16 -48.14
CA ALA A 58 -15.83 -0.21 -49.26
C ALA A 58 -14.37 -0.24 -48.78
N LYS A 59 -14.03 0.54 -47.75
CA LYS A 59 -12.71 0.51 -47.10
C LYS A 59 -12.43 -0.85 -46.45
N LEU A 60 -13.41 -1.41 -45.73
CA LEU A 60 -13.30 -2.73 -45.11
C LEU A 60 -13.28 -3.87 -46.15
N GLY A 61 -13.82 -3.66 -47.35
CA GLY A 61 -13.80 -4.61 -48.47
C GLY A 61 -12.43 -4.73 -49.15
N GLN A 62 -11.58 -3.71 -49.04
CA GLN A 62 -10.21 -3.70 -49.57
C GLN A 62 -9.20 -4.38 -48.63
N ILE A 63 -9.61 -4.70 -47.41
CA ILE A 63 -8.76 -5.32 -46.38
C ILE A 63 -8.87 -6.85 -46.47
N SER A 64 -7.72 -7.53 -46.55
CA SER A 64 -7.63 -8.99 -46.55
C SER A 64 -8.28 -9.59 -45.29
N THR A 65 -8.93 -10.74 -45.43
CA THR A 65 -9.57 -11.46 -44.31
C THR A 65 -8.58 -11.79 -43.18
N PHE A 66 -7.31 -12.02 -43.54
CA PHE A 66 -6.24 -12.23 -42.59
C PHE A 66 -5.95 -10.97 -41.75
N ASP A 67 -5.91 -9.80 -42.38
CA ASP A 67 -5.68 -8.53 -41.69
C ASP A 67 -6.85 -8.19 -40.73
N LYS A 68 -8.08 -8.55 -41.09
CA LYS A 68 -9.24 -8.46 -40.19
C LYS A 68 -9.08 -9.35 -38.94
N LEU A 69 -8.59 -10.57 -39.12
CA LEU A 69 -8.29 -11.49 -38.01
C LEU A 69 -7.18 -10.95 -37.10
N VAL A 70 -6.12 -10.40 -37.68
CA VAL A 70 -5.00 -9.81 -36.92
C VAL A 70 -5.47 -8.60 -36.10
N ILE A 71 -6.26 -7.70 -36.69
CA ILE A 71 -6.82 -6.53 -35.99
C ILE A 71 -7.70 -6.99 -34.82
N ARG A 72 -8.55 -8.01 -35.03
CA ARG A 72 -9.41 -8.57 -33.97
C ARG A 72 -8.58 -9.27 -32.90
N GLY A 73 -7.53 -9.98 -33.30
CA GLY A 73 -6.60 -10.68 -32.42
C GLY A 73 -5.85 -9.73 -31.49
N ARG A 74 -5.42 -8.57 -31.99
CA ARG A 74 -4.75 -7.55 -31.15
C ARG A 74 -5.63 -7.06 -30.01
N VAL A 75 -6.91 -6.78 -30.29
CA VAL A 75 -7.87 -6.35 -29.26
C VAL A 75 -8.11 -7.45 -28.23
N TRP A 76 -8.13 -8.72 -28.66
CA TRP A 76 -8.30 -9.85 -27.75
C TRP A 76 -7.05 -10.10 -26.90
N ALA A 77 -5.86 -9.95 -27.48
CA ALA A 77 -4.60 -10.02 -26.76
C ALA A 77 -4.50 -8.92 -25.68
N ASP A 78 -4.86 -7.68 -26.02
CA ASP A 78 -4.93 -6.58 -25.06
C ASP A 78 -5.96 -6.85 -23.96
N ARG A 79 -7.09 -7.49 -24.29
CA ARG A 79 -8.12 -7.89 -23.32
C ARG A 79 -7.62 -8.99 -22.38
N ALA A 80 -6.92 -9.98 -22.92
CA ALA A 80 -6.33 -11.08 -22.16
C ALA A 80 -5.25 -10.58 -21.20
N HIS A 81 -4.35 -9.70 -21.68
CA HIS A 81 -3.34 -9.08 -20.82
C HIS A 81 -3.98 -8.32 -19.65
N ARG A 82 -4.99 -7.48 -19.93
CA ARG A 82 -5.71 -6.76 -18.86
C ARG A 82 -6.41 -7.70 -17.88
N PHE A 83 -7.00 -8.80 -18.37
CA PHE A 83 -7.61 -9.79 -17.50
C PHE A 83 -6.57 -10.41 -16.57
N THR A 84 -5.42 -10.83 -17.10
CA THR A 84 -4.33 -11.39 -16.28
C THR A 84 -3.78 -10.39 -15.27
N THR A 85 -3.61 -9.13 -15.66
CA THR A 85 -3.15 -8.09 -14.71
C THR A 85 -4.17 -7.90 -13.59
N LEU A 86 -5.46 -7.81 -13.93
CA LEU A 86 -6.53 -7.66 -12.93
C LEU A 86 -6.67 -8.89 -12.04
N THR A 87 -6.46 -10.10 -12.55
CA THR A 87 -6.48 -11.31 -11.71
C THR A 87 -5.29 -11.37 -10.77
N VAL A 88 -4.08 -11.01 -11.22
CA VAL A 88 -2.90 -10.94 -10.34
C VAL A 88 -3.09 -9.88 -9.25
N VAL A 89 -3.60 -8.70 -9.60
CA VAL A 89 -3.91 -7.64 -8.61
C VAL A 89 -5.02 -8.06 -7.65
N GLY A 90 -6.04 -8.78 -8.13
CA GLY A 90 -7.08 -9.34 -7.27
C GLY A 90 -6.52 -10.39 -6.31
N ALA A 91 -5.64 -11.27 -6.79
CA ALA A 91 -5.01 -12.31 -5.99
C ALA A 91 -4.12 -11.72 -4.88
N THR A 92 -3.36 -10.66 -5.15
CA THR A 92 -2.53 -10.00 -4.13
C THR A 92 -3.39 -9.34 -3.05
N PHE A 93 -4.54 -8.77 -3.40
CA PHE A 93 -5.46 -8.21 -2.41
C PHE A 93 -6.02 -9.30 -1.48
N ILE A 94 -6.46 -10.43 -2.05
CA ILE A 94 -6.95 -11.58 -1.27
C ILE A 94 -5.85 -12.11 -0.34
N ALA A 95 -4.63 -12.29 -0.86
CA ALA A 95 -3.49 -12.73 -0.05
C ALA A 95 -3.18 -11.75 1.09
N GLY A 96 -3.28 -10.44 0.83
CA GLY A 96 -3.16 -9.40 1.85
C GLY A 96 -4.22 -9.54 2.94
N CYS A 97 -5.50 -9.69 2.57
CA CYS A 97 -6.59 -9.90 3.54
C CYS A 97 -6.38 -11.15 4.39
N VAL A 98 -5.97 -12.27 3.78
CA VAL A 98 -5.69 -13.53 4.51
C VAL A 98 -4.55 -13.34 5.51
N THR A 99 -3.52 -12.57 5.17
CA THR A 99 -2.37 -12.30 6.05
C THR A 99 -2.79 -11.52 7.30
N VAL A 100 -3.63 -10.49 7.14
CA VAL A 100 -4.15 -9.72 8.27
C VAL A 100 -5.05 -10.60 9.14
N TYR A 101 -5.89 -11.43 8.53
CA TYR A 101 -6.74 -12.37 9.26
C TYR A 101 -5.92 -13.36 10.11
N ALA A 102 -4.93 -14.02 9.50
CA ALA A 102 -4.07 -14.98 10.19
C ALA A 102 -3.26 -14.33 11.33
N SER A 103 -2.74 -13.12 11.09
CA SER A 103 -2.02 -12.36 12.12
C SER A 103 -2.93 -12.00 13.28
N GLY A 104 -4.15 -11.55 13.01
CA GLY A 104 -5.15 -11.23 14.02
C GLY A 104 -5.55 -12.45 14.84
N ASP A 105 -5.80 -13.58 14.19
CA ASP A 105 -6.17 -14.85 14.84
C ASP A 105 -5.07 -15.32 15.81
N MET A 106 -3.81 -15.32 15.36
CA MET A 106 -2.66 -15.67 16.22
C MET A 106 -2.52 -14.74 17.43
N ILE A 107 -2.77 -13.44 17.28
CA ILE A 107 -2.71 -12.49 18.40
C ILE A 107 -3.80 -12.79 19.43
N ILE A 108 -5.03 -13.06 19.00
CA ILE A 108 -6.15 -13.34 19.89
C ILE A 108 -5.94 -14.67 20.62
N TYR A 109 -5.52 -15.70 19.88
CA TYR A 109 -5.20 -17.01 20.45
C TYR A 109 -4.05 -16.91 21.48
N ASN A 110 -2.95 -16.23 21.12
CA ASN A 110 -1.82 -16.03 22.03
C ASN A 110 -2.19 -15.18 23.24
N ARG A 111 -3.06 -14.18 23.09
CA ARG A 111 -3.58 -13.41 24.23
C ARG A 111 -4.37 -14.29 25.19
N ARG A 112 -5.22 -15.18 24.69
CA ARG A 112 -5.99 -16.12 25.53
C ARG A 112 -5.08 -17.08 26.29
N LYS A 113 -4.15 -17.72 25.59
CA LYS A 113 -3.20 -18.67 26.22
C LYS A 113 -2.28 -17.99 27.25
N ARG A 114 -1.81 -16.78 26.96
CA ARG A 114 -1.04 -15.98 27.93
C ARG A 114 -1.90 -15.52 29.11
N ALA A 115 -3.19 -15.24 28.91
CA ALA A 115 -4.08 -14.84 29.97
C ALA A 115 -4.31 -15.97 30.99
N GLU A 116 -4.50 -17.20 30.52
CA GLU A 116 -4.63 -18.40 31.37
C GLU A 116 -3.35 -18.61 32.20
N PHE A 117 -2.19 -18.60 31.54
CA PHE A 117 -0.92 -18.73 32.24
C PHE A 117 -0.71 -17.62 33.28
N ASN A 118 -1.03 -16.37 32.92
CA ASN A 118 -0.92 -15.25 33.86
C ASN A 118 -1.91 -15.37 35.02
N ALA A 119 -3.11 -15.93 34.80
CA ALA A 119 -4.09 -16.18 35.86
C ALA A 119 -3.57 -17.23 36.84
N GLU A 120 -2.99 -18.32 36.37
CA GLU A 120 -2.36 -19.34 37.22
C GLU A 120 -1.18 -18.80 38.02
N GLN A 121 -0.30 -18.02 37.37
CA GLN A 121 0.84 -17.39 38.05
C GLN A 121 0.38 -16.41 39.12
N LYS A 122 -0.65 -15.60 38.84
CA LYS A 122 -1.26 -14.70 39.83
C LYS A 122 -1.86 -15.47 41.00
N ALA A 123 -2.60 -16.54 40.74
CA ALA A 123 -3.19 -17.35 41.81
C ALA A 123 -2.12 -17.98 42.72
N ARG A 124 -1.04 -18.51 42.15
CA ARG A 124 0.11 -19.04 42.93
C ARG A 124 0.79 -17.94 43.74
N TYR A 125 0.95 -16.77 43.13
CA TYR A 125 1.57 -15.62 43.78
C TYR A 125 0.73 -15.09 44.94
N GLU A 126 -0.59 -14.95 44.75
CA GLU A 126 -1.54 -14.55 45.80
C GLU A 126 -1.57 -15.56 46.95
N ALA A 127 -1.55 -16.86 46.65
CA ALA A 127 -1.42 -17.90 47.67
C ALA A 127 -0.12 -17.75 48.47
N ALA A 128 1.01 -17.44 47.82
CA ALA A 128 2.28 -17.20 48.49
C ALA A 128 2.27 -15.92 49.37
N ILE A 129 1.59 -14.86 48.93
CA ILE A 129 1.39 -13.66 49.75
C ILE A 129 0.53 -13.98 50.97
N HIS A 130 -0.54 -14.74 50.79
CA HIS A 130 -1.43 -15.11 51.88
C HIS A 130 -0.70 -15.94 52.94
N THR A 131 0.07 -16.95 52.52
CA THR A 131 0.85 -17.79 53.45
C THR A 131 1.91 -16.99 54.19
N ALA A 132 2.66 -16.12 53.50
CA ALA A 132 3.63 -15.23 54.12
C ALA A 132 2.96 -14.27 55.13
N THR A 133 1.79 -13.73 54.79
CA THR A 133 1.03 -12.82 55.66
C THR A 133 0.57 -13.53 56.93
N VAL A 134 0.06 -14.76 56.82
CA VAL A 134 -0.35 -15.56 57.97
C VAL A 134 0.86 -15.87 58.85
N ALA A 135 1.99 -16.27 58.28
CA ALA A 135 3.21 -16.58 59.01
C ALA A 135 3.80 -15.36 59.75
N ILE A 136 3.75 -14.18 59.14
CA ILE A 136 4.15 -12.91 59.78
C ILE A 136 3.23 -12.60 60.96
N LYS A 137 1.91 -12.75 60.79
CA LYS A 137 0.93 -12.50 61.86
C LYS A 137 1.07 -13.49 63.01
N SER A 138 1.40 -14.75 62.74
CA SER A 138 1.62 -15.77 63.77
C SER A 138 3.00 -15.68 64.42
N GLY A 139 3.88 -14.79 63.97
CA GLY A 139 5.25 -14.64 64.50
C GLY A 139 6.20 -15.79 64.13
N THR A 140 5.79 -16.69 63.23
CA THR A 140 6.56 -17.85 62.77
C THR A 140 7.14 -17.65 61.37
N ALA A 141 7.27 -16.40 60.92
CA ALA A 141 7.73 -16.07 59.59
C ALA A 141 9.17 -16.48 59.36
N THR A 142 9.44 -17.10 58.23
CA THR A 142 10.81 -17.34 57.77
C THR A 142 11.39 -16.06 57.16
N GLU A 143 12.71 -15.88 57.24
CA GLU A 143 13.39 -14.69 56.69
C GLU A 143 13.13 -14.51 55.19
N ALA A 144 13.05 -15.61 54.45
CA ALA A 144 12.66 -15.60 53.04
C ALA A 144 11.24 -15.06 52.78
N GLN A 145 10.28 -15.29 53.68
CA GLN A 145 8.91 -14.77 53.55
C GLN A 145 8.84 -13.27 53.83
N ILE A 146 9.65 -12.78 54.76
CA ILE A 146 9.76 -11.35 55.08
C ILE A 146 10.38 -10.61 53.90
N GLU A 147 11.50 -11.11 53.39
CA GLU A 147 12.19 -10.52 52.24
C GLU A 147 11.34 -10.54 50.96
N PHE A 148 10.56 -11.62 50.75
CA PHE A 148 9.60 -11.70 49.66
C PHE A 148 8.53 -10.59 49.74
N MET A 149 8.01 -10.32 50.94
CA MET A 149 7.01 -9.27 51.18
C MET A 149 7.59 -7.87 50.97
N GLU A 150 8.82 -7.62 51.41
CA GLU A 150 9.50 -6.33 51.20
C GLU A 150 9.75 -6.08 49.71
N ARG A 151 10.21 -7.09 48.98
CA ARG A 151 10.37 -7.00 47.52
C ARG A 151 9.05 -6.75 46.80
N ASP A 152 7.96 -7.37 47.24
CA ASP A 152 6.63 -7.11 46.68
C ASP A 152 6.18 -5.67 46.93
N LYS A 153 6.28 -5.19 48.18
CA LYS A 153 5.97 -3.78 48.52
C LYS A 153 6.80 -2.79 47.70
N ALA A 154 8.10 -3.05 47.52
CA ALA A 154 8.97 -2.21 46.70
C ALA A 154 8.55 -2.23 45.21
N LYS A 155 8.19 -3.40 44.67
CA LYS A 155 7.67 -3.54 43.29
C LYS A 155 6.35 -2.78 43.12
N GLN A 156 5.43 -2.89 44.07
CA GLN A 156 4.14 -2.20 44.02
C GLN A 156 4.33 -0.68 44.09
N ALA A 157 5.20 -0.18 44.96
CA ALA A 157 5.53 1.25 45.04
C ALA A 157 6.12 1.78 43.73
N HIS A 158 7.04 1.02 43.10
CA HIS A 158 7.59 1.37 41.80
C HIS A 158 6.52 1.37 40.69
N MET A 159 5.64 0.37 40.66
CA MET A 159 4.53 0.31 39.70
C MET A 159 3.53 1.45 39.88
N ALA A 160 3.23 1.85 41.12
CA ALA A 160 2.40 3.03 41.41
C ALA A 160 3.06 4.32 40.91
N ALA A 161 4.37 4.48 41.12
CA ALA A 161 5.10 5.64 40.59
C ALA A 161 5.07 5.70 39.05
N LEU A 162 5.21 4.55 38.37
CA LEU A 162 5.10 4.48 36.91
C LEU A 162 3.67 4.74 36.41
N ALA A 163 2.64 4.25 37.11
CA ALA A 163 1.24 4.51 36.78
C ALA A 163 0.92 6.01 36.90
N ASN A 164 1.41 6.66 37.97
CA ASN A 164 1.28 8.10 38.16
C ASN A 164 1.95 8.88 37.02
N ARG A 165 3.17 8.49 36.63
CA ARG A 165 3.86 9.09 35.46
C ARG A 165 3.04 8.95 34.19
N LYS A 166 2.56 7.76 33.85
CA LYS A 166 1.76 7.52 32.63
C LYS A 166 0.46 8.32 32.61
N SER A 167 -0.20 8.47 33.76
CA SER A 167 -1.41 9.30 33.89
C SER A 167 -1.12 10.77 33.57
N ILE A 168 0.02 11.29 34.03
CA ILE A 168 0.46 12.66 33.74
C ILE A 168 0.76 12.84 32.25
N PHE A 169 1.46 11.88 31.62
CA PHE A 169 1.75 11.93 30.18
C PHE A 169 0.49 11.88 29.31
N LYS A 170 -0.52 11.08 29.69
CA LYS A 170 -1.81 11.03 28.97
C LYS A 170 -2.55 12.36 29.02
N LYS A 171 -2.58 13.01 30.19
CA LYS A 171 -3.22 14.33 30.35
C LYS A 171 -2.54 15.38 29.47
N GLY A 172 -1.21 15.35 29.36
CA GLY A 172 -0.45 16.24 28.48
C GLY A 172 -0.74 16.00 27.00
N SER A 173 -0.81 14.74 26.55
CA SER A 173 -1.12 14.44 25.15
C SER A 173 -2.58 14.75 24.80
N GLU A 174 -3.54 14.44 25.67
CA GLU A 174 -4.94 14.80 25.46
C GLU A 174 -5.14 16.32 25.39
N TRP A 175 -4.42 17.10 26.19
CA TRP A 175 -4.45 18.56 26.08
C TRP A 175 -3.87 19.07 24.75
N LEU A 176 -2.72 18.56 24.32
CA LEU A 176 -2.08 18.96 23.04
C LEU A 176 -2.91 18.59 21.81
N PHE A 177 -3.63 17.45 21.83
CA PHE A 177 -4.44 16.98 20.70
C PHE A 177 -5.94 17.35 20.80
N SER A 178 -6.37 17.97 21.90
CA SER A 178 -7.73 18.50 22.07
C SER A 178 -8.02 19.65 21.09
N GLY A 179 -7.02 20.49 20.79
CA GLY A 179 -7.13 21.56 19.80
C GLY A 179 -7.42 21.06 18.39
N LEU A 180 -6.74 19.98 17.95
CA LEU A 180 -6.94 19.40 16.62
C LEU A 180 -8.31 18.68 16.47
N LYS A 181 -8.83 18.10 17.55
CA LYS A 181 -10.13 17.39 17.51
C LYS A 181 -11.33 18.32 17.52
N LYS A 182 -11.17 19.58 17.95
CA LYS A 182 -12.28 20.53 18.06
C LYS A 182 -12.54 21.33 16.79
N GLU A 183 -11.61 21.33 15.81
CA GLU A 183 -11.78 22.00 14.51
C GLU A 183 -12.37 21.11 13.41
N GLU A 184 -12.49 19.78 13.58
CA GLU A 184 -13.12 18.91 12.56
C GLU A 184 -14.67 18.98 12.56
N GLN A 185 -15.28 19.80 13.44
CA GLN A 185 -16.74 19.92 13.56
C GLN A 185 -17.29 21.31 13.22
N ALA A 186 -16.45 22.24 12.76
CA ALA A 186 -16.87 23.56 12.29
C ALA A 186 -16.57 23.75 10.78
N GLU A 187 -17.64 23.72 10.00
CA GLU A 187 -17.83 24.54 8.78
C GLU A 187 -16.80 24.39 7.64
N VAL A 188 -16.96 23.34 6.81
CA VAL A 188 -16.27 23.23 5.51
C VAL A 188 -17.07 24.01 4.45
N GLY A 189 -16.82 25.31 4.39
CA GLY A 189 -17.16 26.18 3.26
C GLY A 189 -15.90 26.87 2.74
N GLY A 190 -15.21 26.28 1.76
CA GLY A 190 -14.02 26.88 1.15
C GLY A 190 -13.61 26.20 -0.15
N GLY A 191 -13.65 26.95 -1.26
CA GLY A 191 -13.50 26.45 -2.63
C GLY A 191 -12.10 25.97 -3.06
N PRO A 192 -11.99 25.37 -4.27
CA PRO A 192 -10.88 24.51 -4.68
C PRO A 192 -9.55 25.19 -5.05
N GLU A 193 -9.37 26.52 -4.91
CA GLU A 193 -8.12 27.18 -5.32
C GLU A 193 -7.11 27.43 -4.19
N ALA A 194 -7.49 27.34 -2.92
CA ALA A 194 -6.56 27.54 -1.78
C ALA A 194 -5.75 26.28 -1.39
N LEU A 195 -6.10 25.10 -1.90
CA LEU A 195 -5.51 23.81 -1.49
C LEU A 195 -4.15 23.48 -2.15
N ASN A 196 -3.86 24.04 -3.33
CA ASN A 196 -2.64 23.68 -4.07
C ASN A 196 -1.37 24.38 -3.54
N GLY A 197 -1.49 25.54 -2.91
CA GLY A 197 -0.35 26.27 -2.33
C GLY A 197 0.13 25.70 -0.99
N ILE A 198 -0.80 25.23 -0.15
CA ILE A 198 -0.52 24.70 1.19
C ILE A 198 0.06 23.28 1.11
N GLY A 199 -0.35 22.47 0.13
CA GLY A 199 0.11 21.09 -0.01
C GLY A 199 1.62 20.94 -0.25
N ASN A 200 2.28 21.92 -0.88
CA ASN A 200 3.71 21.86 -1.18
C ASN A 200 4.60 22.31 -0.01
N SER A 201 4.15 23.24 0.83
CA SER A 201 4.90 23.67 2.03
C SER A 201 4.81 22.62 3.14
N LEU A 202 3.62 22.05 3.34
CA LEU A 202 3.38 20.99 4.34
C LEU A 202 4.15 19.70 4.01
N ASN A 203 4.29 19.35 2.72
CA ASN A 203 5.08 18.19 2.30
C ASN A 203 6.60 18.35 2.51
N ARG A 204 7.12 19.59 2.52
CA ARG A 204 8.54 19.83 2.79
C ARG A 204 8.83 19.77 4.28
N ILE A 205 8.00 20.43 5.10
CA ILE A 205 8.12 20.42 6.57
C ILE A 205 7.90 18.99 7.11
N ALA A 206 6.90 18.27 6.59
CA ALA A 206 6.65 16.89 6.98
C ALA A 206 7.79 15.93 6.59
N LYS A 207 8.52 16.21 5.49
CA LYS A 207 9.68 15.39 5.10
C LYS A 207 10.88 15.62 6.01
N GLU A 208 11.16 16.86 6.39
CA GLU A 208 12.28 17.21 7.29
C GLU A 208 12.02 16.72 8.72
N GLU A 209 10.79 16.88 9.23
CA GLU A 209 10.42 16.34 10.55
C GLU A 209 10.34 14.81 10.54
N ALA A 210 9.84 14.18 9.47
CA ALA A 210 9.82 12.72 9.37
C ALA A 210 11.22 12.11 9.35
N THR A 211 12.24 12.78 8.81
CA THR A 211 13.63 12.31 8.90
C THR A 211 14.17 12.39 10.33
N GLY A 212 13.96 13.50 11.03
CA GLY A 212 14.40 13.64 12.43
C GLY A 212 13.65 12.72 13.41
N LEU A 213 12.37 12.48 13.18
CA LEU A 213 11.56 11.52 13.95
C LEU A 213 11.96 10.07 13.67
N LYS A 214 12.34 9.73 12.42
CA LYS A 214 12.83 8.38 12.08
C LYS A 214 14.16 8.08 12.76
N ASP A 215 15.06 9.04 12.85
CA ASP A 215 16.36 8.81 13.48
C ASP A 215 16.24 8.69 15.00
N LYS A 216 15.42 9.54 15.63
CA LYS A 216 15.07 9.40 17.06
C LYS A 216 14.30 8.10 17.36
N ALA A 217 13.41 7.67 16.45
CA ALA A 217 12.70 6.41 16.59
C ALA A 217 13.63 5.21 16.44
N LYS A 218 14.60 5.24 15.52
CA LYS A 218 15.63 4.19 15.40
C LYS A 218 16.53 4.12 16.62
N GLU A 219 16.91 5.26 17.18
CA GLU A 219 17.73 5.32 18.39
C GLU A 219 16.97 4.80 19.61
N ALA A 220 15.71 5.23 19.80
CA ALA A 220 14.81 4.71 20.84
C ALA A 220 14.53 3.20 20.66
N PHE A 221 14.35 2.73 19.42
CA PHE A 221 14.12 1.32 19.12
C PHE A 221 15.38 0.47 19.37
N SER A 222 16.57 1.00 19.06
CA SER A 222 17.84 0.30 19.31
C SER A 222 18.18 0.22 20.80
N SER A 223 17.83 1.25 21.58
CA SER A 223 18.00 1.28 23.04
C SER A 223 16.97 0.39 23.76
N GLU A 224 15.75 0.28 23.24
CA GLU A 224 14.74 -0.67 23.73
C GLU A 224 15.10 -2.12 23.36
N LYS A 225 15.63 -2.37 22.16
CA LYS A 225 16.11 -3.70 21.73
C LYS A 225 17.26 -4.22 22.60
N LYS A 226 18.11 -3.33 23.12
CA LYS A 226 19.16 -3.68 24.09
C LYS A 226 18.63 -3.95 25.51
N ARG A 227 17.43 -3.47 25.84
CA ARG A 227 16.78 -3.68 27.14
C ARG A 227 15.81 -4.86 27.15
N GLN A 228 15.39 -5.34 25.99
CA GLN A 228 14.65 -6.59 25.83
C GLN A 228 15.60 -7.80 25.93
N VAL A 229 16.00 -8.15 27.14
CA VAL A 229 16.34 -9.55 27.45
C VAL A 229 15.00 -10.23 27.75
N GLY A 230 14.48 -10.93 26.75
CA GLY A 230 13.20 -11.63 26.84
C GLY A 230 13.19 -12.71 27.93
N GLY A 231 11.99 -13.22 28.23
CA GLY A 231 11.81 -14.32 29.18
C GLY A 231 12.54 -15.59 28.71
N PRO A 232 12.66 -16.62 29.57
CA PRO A 232 13.45 -17.83 29.30
C PRO A 232 13.06 -18.57 27.99
N LEU A 233 11.84 -18.39 27.49
CA LEU A 233 11.40 -18.95 26.21
C LEU A 233 11.92 -18.18 24.98
N ASP A 234 12.11 -16.86 25.08
CA ASP A 234 12.68 -16.03 24.00
C ASP A 234 14.20 -16.22 23.89
N GLN A 235 14.85 -16.56 25.01
CA GLN A 235 16.29 -16.88 25.05
C GLN A 235 16.63 -18.19 24.32
N LEU A 236 15.68 -19.13 24.22
CA LEU A 236 15.86 -20.34 23.43
C LEU A 236 15.86 -20.04 21.92
N GLY A 237 15.10 -19.03 21.48
CA GLY A 237 15.13 -18.56 20.09
C GLY A 237 16.44 -17.88 19.71
N THR A 238 16.96 -17.01 20.59
CA THR A 238 18.25 -16.32 20.33
C THR A 238 19.45 -17.26 20.48
N SER A 239 19.38 -18.25 21.38
CA SER A 239 20.42 -19.29 21.50
C SER A 239 20.43 -20.23 20.30
N ALA A 240 19.24 -20.52 19.73
CA ALA A 240 19.13 -21.25 18.47
C ALA A 240 19.67 -20.42 17.29
N GLU A 241 19.38 -19.12 17.21
CA GLU A 241 19.92 -18.22 16.17
C GLU A 241 21.45 -18.13 16.22
N THR A 242 22.03 -18.04 17.43
CA THR A 242 23.48 -17.97 17.62
C THR A 242 24.18 -19.30 17.29
N ALA A 243 23.51 -20.44 17.53
CA ALA A 243 24.00 -21.76 17.11
C ALA A 243 23.80 -22.03 15.60
N MET A 244 22.86 -21.32 14.96
CA MET A 244 22.56 -21.45 13.53
C MET A 244 23.53 -20.62 12.67
N ASP A 245 24.08 -19.52 13.18
CA ASP A 245 25.13 -18.76 12.48
C ASP A 245 26.50 -19.48 12.51
N SER A 246 26.79 -20.33 13.50
CA SER A 246 28.00 -21.17 13.51
C SER A 246 27.90 -22.43 12.64
N SER A 247 26.72 -22.78 12.12
CA SER A 247 26.48 -24.02 11.34
C SER A 247 26.16 -23.78 9.85
N LYS A 248 26.25 -22.54 9.38
CA LYS A 248 25.99 -22.11 7.98
C LYS A 248 27.04 -22.55 6.93
N SER A 249 27.90 -23.54 7.19
CA SER A 249 28.85 -24.05 6.19
C SER A 249 28.41 -25.34 5.46
N GLY A 250 27.20 -25.86 5.74
CA GLY A 250 26.69 -27.08 5.11
C GLY A 250 25.37 -26.89 4.35
N GLY A 251 25.41 -26.15 3.23
CA GLY A 251 24.25 -26.02 2.34
C GLY A 251 23.88 -27.34 1.66
N TRP A 252 22.61 -27.49 1.27
CA TRP A 252 21.97 -28.71 0.69
C TRP A 252 22.71 -29.38 -0.48
N MET A 253 23.75 -28.77 -1.04
CA MET A 253 24.61 -29.40 -2.06
C MET A 253 25.60 -30.43 -1.51
N SER A 254 25.86 -30.47 -0.18
CA SER A 254 26.82 -31.43 0.40
C SER A 254 26.35 -32.90 0.35
N PHE A 255 25.06 -33.12 0.13
CA PHE A 255 24.49 -34.46 -0.04
C PHE A 255 24.87 -35.08 -1.41
N ILE A 256 25.03 -34.27 -2.46
CA ILE A 256 25.31 -34.74 -3.82
C ILE A 256 26.77 -35.17 -4.00
N THR A 257 27.71 -34.57 -3.28
CA THR A 257 29.16 -34.87 -3.40
C THR A 257 29.64 -36.01 -2.51
N ARG A 258 28.79 -36.60 -1.65
CA ARG A 258 29.18 -37.70 -0.76
C ARG A 258 28.87 -39.10 -1.32
N ARG A 259 28.35 -39.17 -2.55
CA ARG A 259 27.99 -40.43 -3.23
C ARG A 259 28.71 -40.53 -4.58
N SER A 260 30.04 -40.57 -4.53
CA SER A 260 30.90 -41.01 -5.63
C SER A 260 32.10 -41.72 -5.04
#